data_AF-A0A2R7JQF5-F1
#
_entry.id   AF-A0A2R7JQF5-F1
#
_cell.length_a   1.000
_cell.length_b   1.000
_cell.length_c   1.000
_cell.angle_alpha   90.00
_cell.angle_beta   90.00
_cell.angle_gamma   90.00
#
_symmetry.space_group_name_H-M   'P 1'
#
loop_
_entity.id
_entity.type
_entity.pdbx_description
1 polymer ?
#
loop_
_entity_poly.entity_id
_entity_poly.type
_entity_poly.pdbx_seq_one_letter_code
_entity_poly.pdbx_strand_id
1 'polypeptide(L)'
;MSIAARIAALSADARFRWVIAGIVLAAFVLRVGARAAGGAAGFWANSYYSFFILARQIAEGHGYAFPGFAPTAFRVPLYPIFLAAVTQGRQDFWAVLIAQALVSAGTVACVAWLARMWFGRAVAIVAAAITALYPYYLWHDTALQETGLFIFLATLAMALVVYAQRRRSIAGALLAGLVLGLAILTRATLMPFALFAVLWLIVPDGASTALRRRVVTALLCLAALGATLSPWLIRAHQITGRYTLGTEFGSAVFGGNNPLTFRFYPRQSIDVSRNAAFLALTRADRRELRPLHRNEALASDWYLRRGLDYIYADPARFMIGAVRKNVAAFGILPSPRH
;
A
#
# COMPACT_ATOMS: atom_id res chain seq x y z
N MET A 1 -25.52 -13.95 35.97
CA MET A 1 -26.00 -13.01 34.91
C MET A 1 -27.41 -13.44 34.52
N SER A 2 -28.42 -12.61 34.71
CA SER A 2 -29.82 -12.98 34.45
C SER A 2 -30.10 -13.20 32.95
N ILE A 3 -31.13 -13.98 32.62
CA ILE A 3 -31.58 -14.20 31.24
C ILE A 3 -31.87 -12.85 30.55
N ALA A 4 -32.49 -11.90 31.26
CA ALA A 4 -32.73 -10.55 30.77
C ALA A 4 -31.43 -9.78 30.42
N ALA A 5 -30.37 -9.89 31.24
CA ALA A 5 -29.08 -9.28 30.94
C ALA A 5 -28.39 -9.91 29.72
N ARG A 6 -28.54 -11.24 29.52
CA ARG A 6 -28.07 -11.93 28.30
C ARG A 6 -28.82 -11.46 27.06
N ILE A 7 -30.16 -11.36 27.13
CA ILE A 7 -30.99 -10.88 26.01
C ILE A 7 -30.64 -9.44 25.66
N ALA A 8 -30.51 -8.55 26.64
CA ALA A 8 -30.11 -7.17 26.44
C ALA A 8 -28.72 -7.07 25.77
N ALA A 9 -27.75 -7.86 26.23
CA ALA A 9 -26.40 -7.88 25.63
C ALA A 9 -26.41 -8.37 24.17
N LEU A 10 -27.18 -9.43 23.87
CA LEU A 10 -27.34 -9.93 22.50
C LEU A 10 -28.00 -8.88 21.58
N SER A 11 -29.03 -8.19 22.07
CA SER A 11 -29.71 -7.13 21.32
C SER A 11 -28.79 -5.93 21.04
N ALA A 12 -27.96 -5.54 22.01
CA ALA A 12 -26.98 -4.47 21.85
C ALA A 12 -25.88 -4.84 20.84
N ASP A 13 -25.45 -6.10 20.82
CA ASP A 13 -24.49 -6.58 19.82
C ASP A 13 -25.08 -6.69 18.42
N ALA A 14 -26.33 -7.10 18.29
CA ALA A 14 -27.05 -7.09 17.02
C ALA A 14 -27.17 -5.65 16.49
N ARG A 15 -27.63 -4.70 17.32
CA ARG A 15 -27.74 -3.29 16.96
C ARG A 15 -26.40 -2.71 16.52
N PHE A 16 -25.32 -2.98 17.25
CA PHE A 16 -23.98 -2.54 16.86
C PHE A 16 -23.59 -3.05 15.47
N ARG A 17 -23.81 -4.34 15.19
CA ARG A 17 -23.46 -4.94 13.89
C ARG A 17 -24.23 -4.27 12.75
N TRP A 18 -25.53 -4.02 12.93
CA TRP A 18 -26.34 -3.32 11.94
C TRP A 18 -25.91 -1.87 11.71
N VAL A 19 -25.53 -1.15 12.77
CA VAL A 19 -24.99 0.22 12.65
C VAL A 19 -23.70 0.21 11.84
N ILE A 20 -22.75 -0.67 12.16
CA ILE A 20 -21.50 -0.78 11.39
C ILE A 20 -21.77 -1.20 9.95
N ALA A 21 -22.67 -2.16 9.71
CA ALA A 21 -23.06 -2.56 8.36
C ALA A 21 -23.65 -1.40 7.56
N GLY A 22 -24.51 -0.58 8.19
CA GLY A 22 -25.05 0.63 7.58
C GLY A 22 -23.96 1.66 7.24
N ILE A 23 -22.99 1.87 8.12
CA ILE A 23 -21.84 2.78 7.87
C ILE A 23 -20.98 2.25 6.72
N VAL A 24 -20.68 0.94 6.68
CA VAL A 24 -19.90 0.32 5.61
C VAL A 24 -20.62 0.42 4.27
N LEU A 25 -21.93 0.18 4.23
CA LEU A 25 -22.74 0.34 3.04
C LEU A 25 -22.77 1.80 2.57
N ALA A 26 -22.98 2.75 3.49
CA ALA A 26 -22.92 4.17 3.17
C ALA A 26 -21.53 4.56 2.61
N ALA A 27 -20.46 4.04 3.21
CA ALA A 27 -19.09 4.28 2.75
C ALA A 27 -18.87 3.81 1.30
N PHE A 28 -19.38 2.61 0.96
CA PHE A 28 -19.37 2.07 -0.40
C PHE A 28 -20.15 2.96 -1.38
N VAL A 29 -21.41 3.28 -1.05
CA VAL A 29 -22.29 4.11 -1.89
C VAL A 29 -21.68 5.50 -2.14
N LEU A 30 -21.15 6.14 -1.10
CA LEU A 30 -20.50 7.45 -1.19
C LEU A 30 -19.28 7.41 -2.12
N ARG A 31 -18.45 6.37 -2.04
CA ARG A 31 -17.26 6.21 -2.89
C ARG A 31 -17.62 5.99 -4.35
N VAL A 32 -18.60 5.12 -4.61
CA VAL A 32 -19.13 4.90 -5.97
C VAL A 32 -19.70 6.19 -6.53
N GLY A 33 -20.57 6.87 -5.77
CA GLY A 33 -21.19 8.13 -6.20
C GLY A 33 -20.17 9.24 -6.47
N ALA A 34 -19.24 9.48 -5.55
CA ALA A 34 -18.22 10.52 -5.68
C ALA A 34 -17.30 10.29 -6.90
N ARG A 35 -16.86 9.05 -7.15
CA ARG A 35 -16.00 8.75 -8.29
C ARG A 35 -16.77 8.72 -9.61
N ALA A 36 -18.00 8.19 -9.62
CA ALA A 36 -18.86 8.21 -10.79
C ALA A 36 -19.15 9.64 -11.26
N ALA A 37 -19.37 10.57 -10.32
CA ALA A 37 -19.58 11.99 -10.63
C ALA A 37 -18.36 12.65 -11.32
N GLY A 38 -17.14 12.16 -11.06
CA GLY A 38 -15.92 12.62 -11.74
C GLY A 38 -15.72 12.07 -13.16
N GLY A 39 -16.53 11.06 -13.56
CA GLY A 39 -16.52 10.47 -14.89
C GLY A 39 -15.32 9.57 -15.21
N ALA A 40 -15.52 8.66 -16.17
CA ALA A 40 -14.48 7.72 -16.61
C ALA A 40 -13.29 8.41 -17.29
N ALA A 41 -13.54 9.46 -18.08
CA ALA A 41 -12.47 10.19 -18.78
C ALA A 41 -11.47 10.81 -17.79
N GLY A 42 -11.97 11.50 -16.75
CA GLY A 42 -11.13 12.09 -15.71
C GLY A 42 -10.40 11.05 -14.86
N PHE A 43 -11.03 9.89 -14.62
CA PHE A 43 -10.39 8.77 -13.93
C PHE A 43 -9.16 8.25 -14.69
N TRP A 44 -9.28 8.00 -15.99
CA TRP A 44 -8.16 7.48 -16.78
C TRP A 44 -7.07 8.53 -17.01
N ALA A 45 -7.44 9.79 -17.26
CA ALA A 45 -6.47 10.86 -17.52
C ALA A 45 -5.54 11.15 -16.33
N ASN A 46 -6.04 11.01 -15.10
CA ASN A 46 -5.29 11.30 -13.87
C ASN A 46 -4.81 10.05 -13.15
N SER A 47 -4.72 8.91 -13.86
CA SER A 47 -4.42 7.60 -13.29
C SER A 47 -2.93 7.25 -13.28
N TYR A 48 -2.54 6.33 -12.40
CA TYR A 48 -1.26 5.64 -12.50
C TYR A 48 -1.39 4.49 -13.50
N TYR A 49 -1.55 4.86 -14.78
CA TYR A 49 -1.91 3.95 -15.87
C TYR A 49 -0.93 2.78 -16.07
N SER A 50 0.32 2.91 -15.59
CA SER A 50 1.31 1.83 -15.60
C SER A 50 0.85 0.56 -14.85
N PHE A 51 0.04 0.69 -13.80
CA PHE A 51 -0.53 -0.48 -13.12
C PHE A 51 -1.51 -1.24 -14.01
N PHE A 52 -2.33 -0.52 -14.78
CA PHE A 52 -3.28 -1.13 -15.70
C PHE A 52 -2.58 -1.74 -16.93
N ILE A 53 -1.47 -1.15 -17.39
CA ILE A 53 -0.62 -1.76 -18.42
C ILE A 53 -0.14 -3.15 -17.97
N LEU A 54 0.37 -3.27 -16.74
CA LEU A 54 0.80 -4.56 -16.18
C LEU A 54 -0.38 -5.53 -16.03
N ALA A 55 -1.52 -5.04 -15.55
CA ALA A 55 -2.74 -5.85 -15.41
C ALA A 55 -3.21 -6.45 -16.74
N ARG A 56 -3.17 -5.66 -17.81
CA ARG A 56 -3.54 -6.08 -19.16
C ARG A 56 -2.58 -7.16 -19.69
N GLN A 57 -1.27 -7.01 -19.48
CA GLN A 57 -0.29 -8.02 -19.88
C GLN A 57 -0.48 -9.36 -19.16
N ILE A 58 -0.85 -9.32 -17.87
CA ILE A 58 -1.20 -10.53 -17.12
C ILE A 58 -2.44 -11.20 -17.73
N ALA A 59 -3.51 -10.43 -17.99
CA ALA A 59 -4.76 -10.96 -18.52
C ALA A 59 -4.65 -11.52 -19.95
N GLU A 60 -3.76 -10.96 -20.77
CA GLU A 60 -3.47 -11.42 -22.13
C GLU A 60 -2.53 -12.64 -22.17
N GLY A 61 -2.03 -13.11 -21.02
CA GLY A 61 -1.14 -14.27 -20.94
C GLY A 61 0.34 -13.95 -21.21
N HIS A 62 0.71 -12.69 -21.37
CA HIS A 62 2.10 -12.25 -21.51
C HIS A 62 2.89 -12.25 -20.19
N GLY A 63 2.19 -12.46 -19.06
CA GLY A 63 2.77 -12.46 -17.72
C GLY A 63 3.03 -11.05 -17.18
N TYR A 64 3.84 -10.95 -16.13
CA TYR A 64 4.15 -9.68 -15.46
C TYR A 64 5.32 -8.98 -16.17
N ALA A 65 5.00 -8.19 -17.20
CA ALA A 65 5.94 -7.47 -18.07
C ALA A 65 5.32 -6.17 -18.59
N PHE A 66 6.14 -5.24 -19.07
CA PHE A 66 5.66 -4.11 -19.87
C PHE A 66 5.61 -4.50 -21.37
N PRO A 67 4.69 -3.92 -22.17
CA PRO A 67 4.55 -4.26 -23.59
C PRO A 67 5.87 -4.09 -24.36
N GLY A 68 6.32 -5.15 -25.02
CA GLY A 68 7.57 -5.15 -25.79
C GLY A 68 8.86 -5.25 -24.96
N PHE A 69 8.76 -5.48 -23.65
CA PHE A 69 9.90 -5.65 -22.76
C PHE A 69 9.98 -7.07 -22.17
N ALA A 70 11.14 -7.42 -21.64
CA ALA A 70 11.33 -8.64 -20.88
C ALA A 70 10.47 -8.65 -19.59
N PRO A 71 10.23 -9.83 -18.98
CA PRO A 71 9.59 -9.93 -17.68
C PRO A 71 10.23 -8.99 -16.65
N THR A 72 9.40 -8.28 -15.88
CA THR A 72 9.87 -7.21 -14.98
C THR A 72 9.73 -7.58 -13.51
N ALA A 73 10.61 -7.03 -12.67
CA ALA A 73 10.50 -7.02 -11.20
C ALA A 73 10.37 -5.58 -10.66
N PHE A 74 10.01 -4.62 -11.52
CA PHE A 74 9.97 -3.20 -11.19
C PHE A 74 9.12 -2.86 -9.97
N ARG A 75 7.91 -3.42 -9.92
CA ARG A 75 6.92 -3.20 -8.85
C ARG A 75 6.38 -4.51 -8.33
N VAL A 76 6.02 -4.52 -7.06
CA VAL A 76 5.30 -5.63 -6.44
C VAL A 76 3.95 -5.88 -7.11
N PRO A 77 3.49 -7.15 -7.19
CA PRO A 77 2.55 -7.55 -8.23
C PRO A 77 1.07 -7.51 -7.83
N LEU A 78 0.74 -7.37 -6.54
CA LEU A 78 -0.61 -7.69 -6.08
C LEU A 78 -1.67 -6.74 -6.64
N TYR A 79 -1.36 -5.45 -6.77
CA TYR A 79 -2.31 -4.49 -7.32
C TYR A 79 -2.57 -4.70 -8.83
N PRO A 80 -1.56 -4.88 -9.70
CA PRO A 80 -1.80 -5.32 -11.07
C PRO A 80 -2.54 -6.64 -11.20
N ILE A 81 -2.26 -7.63 -10.34
CA ILE A 81 -3.00 -8.91 -10.32
C ILE A 81 -4.47 -8.67 -9.96
N PHE A 82 -4.73 -7.83 -8.95
CA PHE A 82 -6.09 -7.44 -8.58
C PHE A 82 -6.81 -6.77 -9.77
N LEU A 83 -6.16 -5.81 -10.43
CA LEU A 83 -6.72 -5.16 -11.63
C LEU A 83 -6.97 -6.17 -12.77
N ALA A 84 -6.06 -7.11 -13.00
CA ALA A 84 -6.21 -8.14 -14.02
C ALA A 84 -7.43 -9.03 -13.72
N ALA A 85 -7.60 -9.44 -12.47
CA ALA A 85 -8.72 -10.27 -12.04
C ALA A 85 -10.07 -9.56 -12.19
N VAL A 86 -10.16 -8.28 -11.83
CA VAL A 86 -11.44 -7.55 -11.86
C VAL A 86 -11.80 -7.04 -13.26
N THR A 87 -10.81 -6.75 -14.11
CA THR A 87 -11.05 -6.16 -15.44
C THR A 87 -10.87 -7.13 -16.60
N GLN A 88 -10.21 -8.28 -16.37
CA GLN A 88 -9.77 -9.20 -17.43
C GLN A 88 -8.97 -8.48 -18.53
N GLY A 89 -8.21 -7.44 -18.14
CA GLY A 89 -7.38 -6.63 -19.05
C GLY A 89 -8.13 -5.56 -19.86
N ARG A 90 -9.45 -5.42 -19.68
CA ARG A 90 -10.27 -4.42 -20.37
C ARG A 90 -10.25 -3.09 -19.61
N GLN A 91 -10.29 -1.96 -20.30
CA GLN A 91 -10.38 -0.63 -19.66
C GLN A 91 -11.79 -0.40 -19.11
N ASP A 92 -12.19 -1.21 -18.13
CA ASP A 92 -13.51 -1.18 -17.52
C ASP A 92 -13.49 -0.33 -16.26
N PHE A 93 -13.96 0.90 -16.40
CA PHE A 93 -14.06 1.86 -15.31
C PHE A 93 -14.93 1.34 -14.15
N TRP A 94 -16.08 0.73 -14.46
CA TRP A 94 -17.04 0.32 -13.43
C TRP A 94 -16.53 -0.88 -12.65
N ALA A 95 -15.89 -1.84 -13.31
CA ALA A 95 -15.27 -2.98 -12.64
C ALA A 95 -14.21 -2.55 -11.62
N VAL A 96 -13.31 -1.64 -12.01
CA VAL A 96 -12.28 -1.11 -11.10
C VAL A 96 -12.92 -0.30 -9.97
N LEU A 97 -13.86 0.59 -10.29
CA LEU A 97 -14.53 1.43 -9.30
C LEU A 97 -15.23 0.59 -8.23
N ILE A 98 -16.09 -0.35 -8.64
CA ILE A 98 -16.86 -1.18 -7.70
C ILE A 98 -15.92 -2.01 -6.83
N ALA A 99 -14.91 -2.65 -7.43
CA ALA A 99 -13.97 -3.46 -6.68
C ALA A 99 -13.17 -2.65 -5.65
N GLN A 100 -12.66 -1.47 -6.03
CA GLN A 100 -11.93 -0.61 -5.09
C GLN A 100 -12.85 0.01 -4.02
N ALA A 101 -14.08 0.36 -4.37
CA ALA A 101 -15.06 0.84 -3.41
C ALA A 101 -15.39 -0.24 -2.36
N LEU A 102 -15.49 -1.52 -2.77
CA LEU A 102 -15.66 -2.66 -1.85
C LEU A 102 -14.46 -2.83 -0.92
N VAL A 103 -13.25 -2.81 -1.49
CA VAL A 103 -12.00 -2.88 -0.72
C VAL A 103 -11.94 -1.77 0.32
N SER A 104 -12.28 -0.54 -0.07
CA SER A 104 -12.28 0.60 0.85
C SER A 104 -13.39 0.56 1.90
N ALA A 105 -14.58 0.06 1.55
CA ALA A 105 -15.62 -0.23 2.54
C ALA A 105 -15.14 -1.29 3.55
N GLY A 106 -14.35 -2.27 3.09
CA GLY A 106 -13.63 -3.21 3.94
C GLY A 106 -12.67 -2.54 4.93
N THR A 107 -12.00 -1.46 4.53
CA THR A 107 -11.16 -0.65 5.44
C THR A 107 -11.98 -0.09 6.60
N VAL A 108 -13.17 0.45 6.33
CA VAL A 108 -14.08 0.97 7.36
C VAL A 108 -14.46 -0.11 8.36
N ALA A 109 -14.76 -1.32 7.88
CA ALA A 109 -15.06 -2.47 8.74
C ALA A 109 -13.85 -2.87 9.61
N CYS A 110 -12.63 -2.88 9.04
CA CYS A 110 -11.41 -3.20 9.77
C CYS A 110 -11.10 -2.16 10.86
N VAL A 111 -11.26 -0.87 10.56
CA VAL A 111 -11.11 0.21 11.56
C VAL A 111 -12.12 0.05 12.68
N ALA A 112 -13.39 -0.21 12.36
CA ALA A 112 -14.43 -0.45 13.37
C ALA A 112 -14.07 -1.65 14.26
N TRP A 113 -13.55 -2.73 13.67
CA TRP A 113 -13.16 -3.93 14.40
C TRP A 113 -11.98 -3.67 15.35
N LEU A 114 -10.94 -2.98 14.88
CA LEU A 114 -9.79 -2.56 15.69
C LEU A 114 -10.19 -1.65 16.85
N ALA A 115 -10.93 -0.57 16.54
CA ALA A 115 -11.42 0.38 17.54
C ALA A 115 -12.31 -0.30 18.58
N ARG A 116 -13.13 -1.28 18.17
CA ARG A 116 -13.95 -2.07 19.10
C ARG A 116 -13.09 -2.88 20.06
N MET A 117 -12.00 -3.47 19.59
CA MET A 117 -11.09 -4.23 20.45
C MET A 117 -10.44 -3.32 21.50
N TRP A 118 -9.97 -2.13 21.12
CA TRP A 118 -9.24 -1.26 22.03
C TRP A 118 -10.11 -0.40 22.93
N PHE A 119 -11.21 0.14 22.40
CA PHE A 119 -11.95 1.23 23.04
C PHE A 119 -13.46 0.95 23.15
N GLY A 120 -13.93 -0.21 22.67
CA GLY A 120 -15.33 -0.60 22.76
C GLY A 120 -16.23 -0.03 21.65
N ARG A 121 -17.54 -0.20 21.82
CA ARG A 121 -18.54 -0.03 20.75
C ARG A 121 -18.72 1.42 20.29
N ALA A 122 -18.75 2.37 21.22
CA ALA A 122 -18.99 3.78 20.89
C ALA A 122 -17.87 4.35 20.01
N VAL A 123 -16.62 4.16 20.44
CA VAL A 123 -15.44 4.61 19.68
C VAL A 123 -15.34 3.89 18.33
N ALA A 124 -15.73 2.63 18.25
CA ALA A 124 -15.78 1.91 16.97
C ALA A 124 -16.75 2.53 15.96
N ILE A 125 -17.93 2.97 16.40
CA ILE A 125 -18.91 3.64 15.54
C ILE A 125 -18.35 4.99 15.07
N VAL A 126 -17.78 5.79 15.97
CA VAL A 126 -17.18 7.09 15.64
C VAL A 126 -16.02 6.93 14.66
N ALA A 127 -15.09 6.00 14.93
CA ALA A 127 -13.95 5.74 14.05
C ALA A 127 -14.39 5.26 12.65
N ALA A 128 -15.40 4.39 12.58
CA ALA A 128 -16.00 3.94 11.33
C ALA A 128 -16.62 5.11 10.55
N ALA A 129 -17.39 5.98 11.22
CA ALA A 129 -18.02 7.14 10.59
C ALA A 129 -16.97 8.14 10.06
N ILE A 130 -15.94 8.45 10.84
CA ILE A 130 -14.83 9.31 10.41
C ILE A 130 -14.13 8.71 9.18
N THR A 131 -13.83 7.41 9.20
CA THR A 131 -13.17 6.72 8.08
C THR A 131 -14.06 6.67 6.83
N ALA A 132 -15.38 6.50 7.01
CA ALA A 132 -16.33 6.48 5.92
C ALA A 132 -16.45 7.84 5.21
N LEU A 133 -16.38 8.94 5.97
CA LEU A 133 -16.60 10.31 5.51
C LEU A 133 -15.32 11.11 5.24
N TYR A 134 -14.14 10.54 5.54
CA TYR A 134 -12.88 11.27 5.40
C TYR A 134 -12.65 11.67 3.92
N PRO A 135 -12.61 12.97 3.59
CA PRO A 135 -12.64 13.43 2.19
C PRO A 135 -11.50 12.89 1.33
N TYR A 136 -10.31 12.76 1.93
CA TYR A 136 -9.14 12.21 1.26
C TYR A 136 -9.37 10.75 0.81
N TYR A 137 -9.98 9.91 1.64
CA TYR A 137 -10.29 8.52 1.30
C TYR A 137 -11.37 8.42 0.21
N LEU A 138 -12.40 9.27 0.26
CA LEU A 138 -13.43 9.30 -0.78
C LEU A 138 -12.84 9.51 -2.18
N TRP A 139 -11.84 10.40 -2.29
CA TRP A 139 -11.19 10.66 -3.55
C TRP A 139 -10.10 9.62 -3.88
N HIS A 140 -9.17 9.35 -2.97
CA HIS A 140 -7.99 8.54 -3.28
C HIS A 140 -8.24 7.03 -3.31
N ASP A 141 -9.19 6.50 -2.54
CA ASP A 141 -9.39 5.05 -2.46
C ASP A 141 -9.98 4.46 -3.74
N THR A 142 -10.65 5.30 -4.55
CA THR A 142 -11.23 4.91 -5.84
C THR A 142 -10.39 5.37 -7.03
N ALA A 143 -9.22 5.98 -6.80
CA ALA A 143 -8.27 6.29 -7.86
C ALA A 143 -7.60 5.00 -8.35
N LEU A 144 -7.15 4.95 -9.61
CA LEU A 144 -6.36 3.84 -10.13
C LEU A 144 -4.94 3.86 -9.55
N GLN A 145 -4.84 3.46 -8.28
CA GLN A 145 -3.66 3.44 -7.43
C GLN A 145 -3.78 2.31 -6.41
N GLU A 146 -2.64 1.77 -5.99
CA GLU A 146 -2.55 0.70 -5.01
C GLU A 146 -2.94 1.13 -3.58
N THR A 147 -3.01 2.44 -3.30
CA THR A 147 -3.19 3.01 -1.95
C THR A 147 -4.41 2.46 -1.22
N GLY A 148 -5.57 2.36 -1.87
CA GLY A 148 -6.79 1.85 -1.24
C GLY A 148 -6.67 0.40 -0.81
N LEU A 149 -6.16 -0.46 -1.71
CA LEU A 149 -5.90 -1.88 -1.43
C LEU A 149 -4.83 -2.06 -0.35
N PHE A 150 -3.76 -1.26 -0.42
CA PHE A 150 -2.71 -1.26 0.58
C PHE A 150 -3.24 -0.91 1.98
N ILE A 151 -4.02 0.16 2.11
CA ILE A 151 -4.58 0.60 3.41
C ILE A 151 -5.52 -0.47 3.98
N PHE A 152 -6.37 -1.07 3.14
CA PHE A 152 -7.23 -2.17 3.55
C PHE A 152 -6.43 -3.34 4.13
N LEU A 153 -5.47 -3.86 3.36
CA LEU A 153 -4.67 -5.01 3.77
C LEU A 153 -3.79 -4.69 4.99
N ALA A 154 -3.18 -3.50 5.07
CA ALA A 154 -2.39 -3.08 6.23
C ALA A 154 -3.25 -2.98 7.50
N THR A 155 -4.45 -2.43 7.39
CA THR A 155 -5.39 -2.31 8.52
C THR A 155 -5.93 -3.67 8.95
N LEU A 156 -6.28 -4.53 8.00
CA LEU A 156 -6.70 -5.91 8.27
C LEU A 156 -5.58 -6.71 8.93
N ALA A 157 -4.35 -6.61 8.44
CA ALA A 157 -3.17 -7.23 9.05
C ALA A 157 -3.00 -6.78 10.50
N MET A 158 -3.09 -5.47 10.77
CA MET A 158 -3.01 -4.95 12.13
C MET A 158 -4.13 -5.51 13.02
N ALA A 159 -5.36 -5.56 12.52
CA ALA A 159 -6.50 -6.16 13.22
C ALA A 159 -6.26 -7.63 13.57
N LEU A 160 -5.73 -8.40 12.63
CA LEU A 160 -5.41 -9.81 12.80
C LEU A 160 -4.25 -10.03 13.78
N VAL A 161 -3.21 -9.20 13.76
CA VAL A 161 -2.10 -9.25 14.75
C VAL A 161 -2.63 -9.01 16.16
N VAL A 162 -3.44 -7.97 16.35
CA VAL A 162 -4.06 -7.66 17.64
C VAL A 162 -5.00 -8.78 18.08
N TYR A 163 -5.79 -9.32 17.16
CA TYR A 163 -6.68 -10.45 17.42
C TYR A 163 -5.91 -11.71 17.82
N ALA A 164 -4.84 -12.05 17.10
CA ALA A 164 -3.98 -13.19 17.36
C ALA A 164 -3.35 -13.11 18.74
N GLN A 165 -2.85 -11.93 19.13
CA GLN A 165 -2.29 -11.68 20.46
C GLN A 165 -3.35 -11.88 21.55
N ARG A 166 -4.48 -11.17 21.47
CA ARG A 166 -5.52 -11.16 22.52
C ARG A 166 -6.26 -12.49 22.68
N ARG A 167 -6.54 -13.16 21.56
CA ARG A 167 -7.27 -14.45 21.55
C ARG A 167 -6.33 -15.66 21.57
N ARG A 168 -5.02 -15.44 21.49
CA ARG A 168 -4.00 -16.51 21.44
C ARG A 168 -4.28 -17.49 20.30
N SER A 169 -4.69 -16.92 19.16
CA SER A 169 -5.21 -17.67 18.01
C SER A 169 -4.11 -17.96 17.01
N ILE A 170 -3.82 -19.25 16.79
CA ILE A 170 -2.89 -19.70 15.74
C ILE A 170 -3.42 -19.34 14.36
N ALA A 171 -4.70 -19.56 14.10
CA ALA A 171 -5.35 -19.17 12.86
C ALA A 171 -5.24 -17.65 12.64
N GLY A 172 -5.45 -16.84 13.69
CA GLY A 172 -5.24 -15.39 13.62
C GLY A 172 -3.82 -15.00 13.23
N ALA A 173 -2.81 -15.70 13.76
CA ALA A 173 -1.41 -15.44 13.44
C ALA A 173 -1.03 -15.85 12.00
N LEU A 174 -1.51 -16.99 11.53
CA LEU A 174 -1.32 -17.43 10.15
C LEU A 174 -1.99 -16.46 9.16
N LEU A 175 -3.23 -16.06 9.44
CA LEU A 175 -3.95 -15.06 8.64
C LEU A 175 -3.25 -13.70 8.69
N ALA A 176 -2.74 -13.28 9.85
CA ALA A 176 -1.98 -12.04 9.98
C ALA A 176 -0.73 -12.05 9.08
N GLY A 177 0.06 -13.13 9.13
CA GLY A 177 1.26 -13.29 8.30
C GLY A 177 0.94 -13.27 6.81
N LEU A 178 -0.12 -13.99 6.41
CA LEU A 178 -0.60 -14.00 5.02
C LEU A 178 -1.01 -12.60 4.55
N VAL A 179 -1.84 -11.90 5.32
CA VAL A 179 -2.32 -10.55 4.95
C VAL A 179 -1.18 -9.52 4.99
N LEU A 180 -0.22 -9.64 5.92
CA LEU A 180 1.00 -8.82 5.91
C LEU A 180 1.82 -9.04 4.64
N GLY A 181 2.00 -10.30 4.22
CA GLY A 181 2.68 -10.64 2.97
C GLY A 181 1.97 -10.03 1.76
N LEU A 182 0.63 -10.17 1.68
CA LEU A 182 -0.17 -9.54 0.63
C LEU A 182 -0.04 -8.01 0.64
N ALA A 183 -0.07 -7.38 1.82
CA ALA A 183 0.11 -5.93 1.95
C ALA A 183 1.50 -5.49 1.45
N ILE A 184 2.57 -6.22 1.78
CA ILE A 184 3.92 -5.97 1.25
C ILE A 184 3.94 -6.15 -0.29
N LEU A 185 3.21 -7.12 -0.83
CA LEU A 185 3.08 -7.32 -2.29
C LEU A 185 2.18 -6.26 -2.98
N THR A 186 1.52 -5.38 -2.24
CA THR A 186 0.97 -4.12 -2.80
C THR A 186 1.95 -2.97 -2.70
N ARG A 187 2.72 -2.89 -1.60
CA ARG A 187 3.70 -1.83 -1.38
C ARG A 187 4.84 -2.30 -0.48
N ALA A 188 6.03 -2.44 -1.08
CA ALA A 188 7.21 -3.00 -0.42
C ALA A 188 7.66 -2.23 0.84
N THR A 189 7.31 -0.95 0.94
CA THR A 189 7.67 -0.08 2.07
C THR A 189 7.10 -0.52 3.42
N LEU A 190 6.13 -1.44 3.44
CA LEU A 190 5.55 -1.97 4.68
C LEU A 190 6.43 -3.04 5.35
N MET A 191 7.46 -3.56 4.68
CA MET A 191 8.31 -4.63 5.22
C MET A 191 8.83 -4.34 6.65
N PRO A 192 9.38 -3.15 6.97
CA PRO A 192 9.83 -2.87 8.34
C PRO A 192 8.69 -2.95 9.37
N PHE A 193 7.52 -2.39 9.05
CA PHE A 193 6.34 -2.47 9.92
C PHE A 193 5.92 -3.93 10.16
N ALA A 194 5.93 -4.77 9.12
CA ALA A 194 5.55 -6.17 9.25
C ALA A 194 6.49 -6.93 10.20
N LEU A 195 7.79 -6.64 10.17
CA LEU A 195 8.74 -7.20 11.14
C LEU A 195 8.43 -6.75 12.57
N PHE A 196 8.16 -5.46 12.78
CA PHE A 196 7.74 -4.97 14.10
C PHE A 196 6.41 -5.58 14.57
N ALA A 197 5.46 -5.80 13.66
CA ALA A 197 4.18 -6.44 13.97
C ALA A 197 4.34 -7.91 14.37
N VAL A 198 5.28 -8.64 13.76
CA VAL A 198 5.65 -10.00 14.19
C VAL A 198 6.30 -9.97 15.58
N LEU A 199 7.22 -9.04 15.82
CA LEU A 199 7.87 -8.88 17.13
C LEU A 199 6.87 -8.48 18.22
N TRP A 200 5.85 -7.70 17.88
CA TRP A 200 4.77 -7.32 18.79
C TRP A 200 4.04 -8.52 19.39
N LEU A 201 3.91 -9.63 18.67
CA LEU A 201 3.27 -10.85 19.18
C LEU A 201 4.02 -11.49 20.36
N ILE A 202 5.29 -11.14 20.55
CA ILE A 202 6.13 -11.61 21.66
C ILE A 202 5.95 -10.73 22.91
N VAL A 203 5.52 -9.48 22.74
CA VAL A 203 5.35 -8.51 23.82
C VAL A 203 4.30 -8.98 24.83
N PRO A 204 4.57 -8.90 26.14
CA PRO A 204 3.60 -9.24 27.16
C PRO A 204 2.35 -8.36 27.12
N ASP A 205 1.19 -9.00 27.10
CA ASP A 205 -0.14 -8.40 27.09
C ASP A 205 -0.79 -8.35 28.48
N GLY A 206 0.00 -8.44 29.55
CA GLY A 206 -0.47 -8.49 30.93
C GLY A 206 -1.06 -9.84 31.38
N ALA A 207 -1.25 -10.80 30.47
CA ALA A 207 -1.67 -12.15 30.80
C ALA A 207 -0.48 -13.06 31.16
N SER A 208 -0.68 -14.06 32.04
CA SER A 208 0.29 -15.10 32.41
C SER A 208 0.59 -16.12 31.28
N THR A 209 0.60 -15.66 30.03
CA THR A 209 0.89 -16.51 28.89
C THR A 209 2.39 -16.84 28.87
N ALA A 210 2.72 -18.13 28.83
CA ALA A 210 4.11 -18.58 28.70
C ALA A 210 4.77 -18.01 27.44
N LEU A 211 6.00 -17.51 27.58
CA LEU A 211 6.80 -16.94 26.49
C LEU A 211 6.86 -17.88 25.27
N ARG A 212 7.00 -19.19 25.50
CA ARG A 212 7.01 -20.21 24.44
C ARG A 212 5.83 -20.09 23.47
N ARG A 213 4.62 -19.87 23.99
CA ARG A 213 3.41 -19.78 23.14
C ARG A 213 3.40 -18.50 22.30
N ARG A 214 3.89 -17.39 22.86
CA ARG A 214 4.02 -16.12 22.14
C ARG A 214 5.02 -16.24 20.99
N VAL A 215 6.18 -16.85 21.27
CA VAL A 215 7.22 -17.13 20.26
C VAL A 215 6.67 -18.04 19.16
N VAL A 216 5.98 -19.14 19.47
CA VAL A 216 5.36 -20.00 18.45
C VAL A 216 4.37 -19.21 17.58
N THR A 217 3.55 -18.36 18.20
CA THR A 217 2.57 -17.52 17.47
C THR A 217 3.29 -16.55 16.51
N ALA A 218 4.36 -15.90 16.97
CA ALA A 218 5.18 -15.03 16.14
C ALA A 218 5.87 -15.77 15.00
N LEU A 219 6.42 -16.96 15.26
CA LEU A 219 7.06 -17.80 14.24
C LEU A 219 6.07 -18.28 13.18
N LEU A 220 4.85 -18.65 13.56
CA LEU A 220 3.80 -19.04 12.59
C LEU A 220 3.36 -17.86 11.73
N CYS A 221 3.24 -16.66 12.32
CA CYS A 221 3.00 -15.43 11.57
C CYS A 221 4.13 -15.14 10.58
N LEU A 222 5.39 -15.23 11.04
CA LEU A 222 6.57 -15.03 10.20
C LEU A 222 6.67 -16.05 9.06
N ALA A 223 6.35 -17.32 9.35
CA ALA A 223 6.35 -18.38 8.35
C ALA A 223 5.28 -18.13 7.27
N ALA A 224 4.06 -17.74 7.65
CA ALA A 224 3.00 -17.40 6.70
C ALA A 224 3.35 -16.16 5.86
N LEU A 225 3.99 -15.15 6.47
CA LEU A 225 4.53 -13.98 5.76
C LEU A 225 5.58 -14.41 4.74
N GLY A 226 6.57 -15.19 5.16
CA GLY A 226 7.63 -15.70 4.28
C GLY A 226 7.08 -16.53 3.11
N ALA A 227 6.11 -17.41 3.40
CA ALA A 227 5.43 -18.22 2.39
C ALA A 227 4.63 -17.38 1.38
N THR A 228 4.07 -16.26 1.82
CA THR A 228 3.33 -15.35 0.91
C THR A 228 4.27 -14.57 0.00
N LEU A 229 5.44 -14.17 0.52
CA LEU A 229 6.44 -13.42 -0.26
C LEU A 229 7.27 -14.31 -1.20
N SER A 230 7.45 -15.59 -0.85
CA SER A 230 8.38 -16.48 -1.54
C SER A 230 8.14 -16.61 -3.04
N PRO A 231 6.90 -16.70 -3.58
CA PRO A 231 6.71 -16.86 -5.03
C PRO A 231 7.22 -15.64 -5.80
N TRP A 232 6.96 -14.45 -5.28
CA TRP A 232 7.43 -13.21 -5.90
C TRP A 232 8.95 -13.07 -5.78
N LEU A 233 9.52 -13.35 -4.61
CA LEU A 233 10.97 -13.27 -4.39
C LEU A 233 11.74 -14.24 -5.28
N ILE A 234 11.25 -15.48 -5.45
CA ILE A 234 11.83 -16.47 -6.36
C ILE A 234 11.77 -15.98 -7.81
N ARG A 235 10.61 -15.46 -8.26
CA ARG A 235 10.46 -14.90 -9.60
C ARG A 235 11.38 -13.70 -9.83
N ALA A 236 11.47 -12.78 -8.87
CA ALA A 236 12.35 -11.62 -8.95
C ALA A 236 13.82 -12.04 -9.04
N HIS A 237 14.22 -13.09 -8.32
CA HIS A 237 15.56 -13.66 -8.40
C HIS A 237 15.85 -14.28 -9.76
N GLN A 238 14.90 -15.00 -10.36
CA GLN A 238 15.06 -15.57 -11.71
C GLN A 238 15.27 -14.49 -12.79
N ILE A 239 14.66 -13.32 -12.63
CA ILE A 239 14.75 -12.21 -13.59
C ILE A 239 16.01 -11.36 -13.37
N THR A 240 16.30 -11.04 -12.11
CA THR A 240 17.30 -10.02 -11.77
C THR A 240 18.60 -10.58 -11.18
N GLY A 241 18.61 -11.87 -10.81
CA GLY A 241 19.67 -12.51 -10.04
C GLY A 241 19.67 -12.15 -8.55
N ARG A 242 18.62 -11.47 -8.04
CA ARG A 242 18.53 -11.04 -6.63
C ARG A 242 17.14 -11.25 -6.04
N TYR A 243 17.11 -11.63 -4.76
CA TYR A 243 15.88 -11.62 -3.98
C TYR A 243 15.52 -10.18 -3.62
N THR A 244 14.60 -9.59 -4.40
CA THR A 244 14.11 -8.22 -4.18
C THR A 244 12.60 -8.16 -4.26
N LEU A 245 12.00 -7.24 -3.49
CA LEU A 245 10.57 -6.93 -3.61
C LEU A 245 10.27 -6.04 -4.81
N GLY A 246 11.23 -5.25 -5.27
CA GLY A 246 11.06 -4.34 -6.39
C GLY A 246 12.39 -3.73 -6.83
N THR A 247 12.48 -3.32 -8.10
CA THR A 247 13.66 -2.62 -8.65
C THR A 247 13.42 -1.12 -8.85
N GLU A 248 12.27 -0.58 -8.41
CA GLU A 248 12.00 0.86 -8.52
C GLU A 248 12.71 1.72 -7.45
N PHE A 249 13.16 1.12 -6.34
CA PHE A 249 13.66 1.85 -5.17
C PHE A 249 14.81 2.81 -5.51
N GLY A 250 15.83 2.36 -6.25
CA GLY A 250 16.95 3.22 -6.60
C GLY A 250 16.54 4.41 -7.47
N SER A 251 15.66 4.18 -8.44
CA SER A 251 15.11 5.25 -9.27
C SER A 251 14.28 6.26 -8.46
N ALA A 252 13.58 5.82 -7.42
CA ALA A 252 12.84 6.69 -6.52
C ALA A 252 13.79 7.55 -5.66
N VAL A 253 14.89 6.97 -5.15
CA VAL A 253 15.91 7.72 -4.40
C VAL A 253 16.58 8.78 -5.28
N PHE A 254 17.00 8.43 -6.49
CA PHE A 254 17.58 9.39 -7.44
C PHE A 254 16.57 10.48 -7.84
N GLY A 255 15.36 10.07 -8.24
CA GLY A 255 14.32 11.01 -8.68
C GLY A 255 13.92 12.02 -7.60
N GLY A 256 13.98 11.62 -6.33
CA GLY A 256 13.77 12.50 -5.19
C GLY A 256 14.98 13.35 -4.83
N ASN A 257 16.20 12.90 -5.09
CA ASN A 257 17.42 13.51 -4.57
C ASN A 257 18.42 13.75 -5.70
N ASN A 258 18.21 14.85 -6.43
CA ASN A 258 19.09 15.30 -7.50
C ASN A 258 19.04 16.84 -7.61
N PRO A 259 19.96 17.48 -8.36
CA PRO A 259 20.01 18.94 -8.48
C PRO A 259 18.72 19.58 -9.03
N LEU A 260 17.92 18.81 -9.78
CA LEU A 260 16.71 19.27 -10.45
C LEU A 260 15.42 18.98 -9.66
N THR A 261 15.48 18.37 -8.47
CA THR A 261 14.30 17.98 -7.67
C THR A 261 13.25 19.10 -7.52
N PHE A 262 13.68 20.36 -7.42
CA PHE A 262 12.79 21.51 -7.26
C PHE A 262 12.74 22.45 -8.46
N ARG A 263 13.21 22.02 -9.64
CA ARG A 263 13.38 22.87 -10.82
C ARG A 263 12.12 23.66 -11.19
N PHE A 264 10.96 23.01 -11.13
CA PHE A 264 9.68 23.63 -11.50
C PHE A 264 8.79 23.95 -10.29
N TYR A 265 9.17 23.53 -9.08
CA TYR A 265 8.43 23.83 -7.85
C TYR A 265 8.78 25.24 -7.32
N PRO A 266 7.81 26.07 -6.87
CA PRO A 266 6.40 25.73 -6.62
C PRO A 266 5.44 26.02 -7.78
N ARG A 267 5.92 26.54 -8.91
CA ARG A 267 5.06 26.89 -10.06
C ARG A 267 4.38 25.67 -10.71
N GLN A 268 4.93 24.47 -10.52
CA GLN A 268 4.40 23.18 -10.95
C GLN A 268 4.67 22.10 -9.88
N SER A 269 4.07 20.92 -10.05
CA SER A 269 4.31 19.76 -9.18
C SER A 269 5.78 19.33 -9.19
N ILE A 270 6.25 18.83 -8.05
CA ILE A 270 7.57 18.17 -7.92
C ILE A 270 7.70 16.98 -8.88
N ASP A 271 6.59 16.32 -9.23
CA ASP A 271 6.60 15.20 -10.18
C ASP A 271 7.05 15.61 -11.59
N VAL A 272 6.79 16.86 -12.00
CA VAL A 272 7.30 17.38 -13.28
C VAL A 272 8.82 17.54 -13.23
N SER A 273 9.34 17.95 -12.07
CA SER A 273 10.78 18.09 -11.83
C SER A 273 11.49 16.74 -11.85
N ARG A 274 10.82 15.68 -11.38
CA ARG A 274 11.32 14.30 -11.45
C ARG A 274 11.62 13.88 -12.90
N ASN A 275 10.70 14.11 -13.84
CA ASN A 275 10.92 13.74 -15.25
C ASN A 275 12.13 14.48 -15.86
N ALA A 276 12.32 15.75 -15.52
CA ALA A 276 13.48 16.50 -15.99
C ALA A 276 14.80 15.94 -15.47
N ALA A 277 14.84 15.36 -14.27
CA ALA A 277 16.03 14.70 -13.74
C ALA A 277 16.46 13.49 -14.59
N PHE A 278 15.51 12.64 -14.99
CA PHE A 278 15.79 11.49 -15.86
C PHE A 278 16.17 11.90 -17.29
N LEU A 279 15.55 12.97 -17.83
CA LEU A 279 15.91 13.49 -19.15
C LEU A 279 17.29 14.15 -19.17
N ALA A 280 17.70 14.75 -18.05
CA ALA A 280 18.99 15.42 -17.89
C ALA A 280 20.20 14.47 -17.71
N LEU A 281 20.00 13.15 -17.69
CA LEU A 281 21.09 12.18 -17.67
C LEU A 281 22.06 12.42 -18.83
N THR A 282 23.34 12.62 -18.49
CA THR A 282 24.39 12.98 -19.44
C THR A 282 24.68 11.84 -20.41
N ARG A 283 25.41 12.14 -21.49
CA ARG A 283 25.90 11.09 -22.40
C ARG A 283 26.79 10.06 -21.69
N ALA A 284 27.53 10.47 -20.65
CA ALA A 284 28.32 9.56 -19.83
C ALA A 284 27.41 8.63 -19.00
N ASP A 285 26.44 9.19 -18.28
CA ASP A 285 25.47 8.41 -17.49
C ASP A 285 24.74 7.38 -18.37
N ARG A 286 24.30 7.79 -19.57
CA ARG A 286 23.63 6.88 -20.52
C ARG A 286 24.55 5.78 -21.03
N ARG A 287 25.86 6.03 -21.18
CA ARG A 287 26.84 4.99 -21.55
C ARG A 287 27.02 3.97 -20.44
N GLU A 288 27.02 4.40 -19.18
CA GLU A 288 27.09 3.51 -18.02
C GLU A 288 25.81 2.70 -17.81
N LEU A 289 24.64 3.31 -18.02
CA LEU A 289 23.34 2.64 -17.89
C LEU A 289 23.05 1.66 -19.03
N ARG A 290 23.55 1.91 -20.25
CA ARG A 290 23.29 1.08 -21.43
C ARG A 290 23.51 -0.42 -21.22
N PRO A 291 24.64 -0.90 -20.67
CA PRO A 291 24.83 -2.32 -20.39
C PRO A 291 23.92 -2.85 -19.27
N LEU A 292 23.45 -1.98 -18.37
CA LEU A 292 22.63 -2.36 -17.21
C LEU A 292 21.14 -2.50 -17.56
N HIS A 293 20.66 -1.99 -18.70
CA HIS A 293 19.24 -2.06 -19.07
C HIS A 293 18.67 -3.48 -19.16
N ARG A 294 19.53 -4.50 -19.32
CA ARG A 294 19.12 -5.91 -19.31
C ARG A 294 18.87 -6.46 -17.90
N ASN A 295 19.31 -5.77 -16.86
CA ASN A 295 19.12 -6.17 -15.47
C ASN A 295 18.62 -4.98 -14.64
N GLU A 296 17.32 -4.99 -14.36
CA GLU A 296 16.64 -3.91 -13.63
C GLU A 296 17.20 -3.68 -12.23
N ALA A 297 17.71 -4.72 -11.54
CA ALA A 297 18.30 -4.56 -10.22
C ALA A 297 19.65 -3.83 -10.27
N LEU A 298 20.48 -4.10 -11.27
CA LEU A 298 21.73 -3.36 -11.47
C LEU A 298 21.47 -1.91 -11.88
N ALA A 299 20.48 -1.67 -12.72
CA ALA A 299 20.05 -0.31 -13.04
C ALA A 299 19.54 0.43 -11.80
N SER A 300 18.76 -0.25 -10.94
CA SER A 300 18.32 0.31 -9.65
C SER A 300 19.50 0.67 -8.75
N ASP A 301 20.50 -0.21 -8.61
CA ASP A 301 21.70 0.06 -7.81
C ASP A 301 22.46 1.30 -8.33
N TRP A 302 22.56 1.44 -9.65
CA TRP A 302 23.20 2.61 -10.27
C TRP A 302 22.46 3.91 -9.89
N TYR A 303 21.13 3.92 -10.02
CA TYR A 303 20.33 5.09 -9.60
C TYR A 303 20.44 5.35 -8.10
N LEU A 304 20.42 4.31 -7.27
CA LEU A 304 20.57 4.43 -5.83
C LEU A 304 21.90 5.10 -5.49
N ARG A 305 23.01 4.64 -6.08
CA ARG A 305 24.33 5.25 -5.89
C ARG A 305 24.32 6.72 -6.28
N ARG A 306 23.75 7.08 -7.44
CA ARG A 306 23.68 8.48 -7.85
C ARG A 306 22.87 9.36 -6.92
N GLY A 307 21.74 8.87 -6.41
CA GLY A 307 20.95 9.60 -5.42
C GLY A 307 21.71 9.77 -4.10
N LEU A 308 22.44 8.74 -3.66
CA LEU A 308 23.27 8.80 -2.46
C LEU A 308 24.47 9.74 -2.63
N ASP A 309 25.16 9.72 -3.77
CA ASP A 309 26.26 10.63 -4.07
C ASP A 309 25.82 12.09 -3.96
N TYR A 310 24.61 12.42 -4.46
CA TYR A 310 24.04 13.76 -4.31
C TYR A 310 23.76 14.11 -2.84
N ILE A 311 23.25 13.16 -2.04
CA ILE A 311 22.99 13.37 -0.61
C ILE A 311 24.30 13.58 0.16
N TYR A 312 25.32 12.77 -0.11
CA TYR A 312 26.60 12.84 0.59
C TYR A 312 27.46 14.04 0.16
N ALA A 313 27.31 14.51 -1.08
CA ALA A 313 28.00 15.71 -1.55
C ALA A 313 27.52 16.99 -0.82
N ASP A 314 26.24 17.06 -0.42
CA ASP A 314 25.69 18.21 0.32
C ASP A 314 24.52 17.78 1.24
N PRO A 315 24.82 17.25 2.45
CA PRO A 315 23.81 16.80 3.40
C PRO A 315 22.89 17.94 3.87
N ALA A 316 23.40 19.17 3.95
CA ALA A 316 22.61 20.33 4.35
C ALA A 316 21.52 20.66 3.32
N ARG A 317 21.88 20.67 2.03
CA ARG A 317 20.92 20.86 0.94
C ARG A 317 19.91 19.72 0.85
N PHE A 318 20.33 18.48 1.10
CA PHE A 318 19.39 17.36 1.23
C PHE A 318 18.36 17.61 2.35
N MET A 319 18.81 18.01 3.54
CA MET A 319 17.91 18.30 4.67
C MET A 319 16.94 19.46 4.38
N ILE A 320 17.43 20.55 3.77
CA ILE A 320 16.56 21.64 3.31
C ILE A 320 15.52 21.11 2.31
N GLY A 321 15.94 20.26 1.37
CA GLY A 321 15.04 19.61 0.44
C GLY A 321 14.00 18.73 1.12
N ALA A 322 14.38 17.94 2.13
CA ALA A 322 13.48 17.11 2.90
C ALA A 322 12.41 17.95 3.62
N VAL A 323 12.81 19.07 4.24
CA VAL A 323 11.87 20.03 4.86
C VAL A 323 10.93 20.61 3.81
N ARG A 324 11.44 21.07 2.67
CA ARG A 324 10.62 21.62 1.58
C ARG A 324 9.59 20.62 1.04
N LYS A 325 9.95 19.34 0.93
CA LYS A 325 9.01 18.27 0.53
C LYS A 325 7.91 18.08 1.55
N ASN A 326 8.24 18.08 2.85
CA ASN A 326 7.24 17.98 3.92
C ASN A 326 6.29 19.19 3.92
N VAL A 327 6.82 20.40 3.75
CA VAL A 327 6.01 21.61 3.62
C VAL A 327 5.15 21.58 2.35
N ALA A 328 5.62 21.00 1.24
CA ALA A 328 4.82 20.84 0.04
C ALA A 328 3.71 19.79 0.21
N ALA A 329 3.98 18.70 0.93
CA ALA A 329 3.04 17.60 1.13
C ALA A 329 1.96 17.89 2.19
N PHE A 330 2.32 18.61 3.25
CA PHE A 330 1.46 18.86 4.41
C PHE A 330 1.16 20.35 4.65
N GLY A 331 1.66 21.23 3.78
CA GLY A 331 1.40 22.67 3.87
C GLY A 331 -0.02 23.04 3.45
N ILE A 332 -0.45 24.21 3.92
CA ILE A 332 -1.80 24.76 3.65
C ILE A 332 -1.91 25.26 2.20
N LEU A 333 -0.77 25.59 1.58
CA LEU A 333 -0.74 26.13 0.21
C LEU A 333 -0.86 25.01 -0.83
N PRO A 334 -1.73 25.17 -1.85
CA PRO A 334 -1.81 24.20 -2.93
C PRO A 334 -0.48 24.11 -3.69
N SER A 335 -0.22 22.94 -4.26
CA SER A 335 0.92 22.67 -5.15
C SER A 335 0.36 22.10 -6.45
N PRO A 336 0.42 22.83 -7.58
CA PRO A 336 1.18 24.06 -7.83
C PRO A 336 0.65 25.31 -7.12
N ARG A 337 1.54 26.28 -6.89
CA ARG A 337 1.19 27.65 -6.46
C ARG A 337 1.06 28.51 -7.71
N HIS A 338 -0.16 28.92 -8.03
CA HIS A 338 -0.44 29.89 -9.09
C HIS A 338 -0.26 31.32 -8.61
#